data_AF-A0A8H4IY08-F1
#
_entry.id   AF-A0A8H4IY08-F1
#
_cell.length_a   1.000
_cell.length_b   1.000
_cell.length_c   1.000
_cell.angle_alpha   90.00
_cell.angle_beta   90.00
_cell.angle_gamma   90.00
#
_symmetry.space_group_name_H-M   'P 1'
#
loop_
_entity.id
_entity.type
_entity.pdbx_description
1 polymer ?
#
loop_
_entity_poly.entity_id
_entity_poly.type
_entity_poly.pdbx_seq_one_letter_code
_entity_poly.pdbx_strand_id
1 'polypeptide(L)'
;MAMFGISHTKNTRVDDDFVRGCWDNSTRRLDSANALEFRKALRTQADVMGSTAAVAIYQAFQDAYEVFDKVIVLYEGRQIFLGKTSEARAYFEGLGFICPEQQTTADFLTSMTSHEGRVIRPGWENKAPRSPDEFAEAWRESRQRAHLLKEIEEYEKAYPFGGEHYQRFVESRKMDQSKGQRLKSPFTLSYSEQMRLTLWRSWVMLKSDPSITATMLITNVFESLITNSIFYNLPKNTTSFFRRGLLLFFIIIIIIIIIIIINAFGGILEILTLYAKRKP
;
A
#
# COMPACT_ATOMS: atom_id res chain seq x y z
N MET A 1 -9.86 13.90 -3.92
CA MET A 1 -9.63 13.28 -2.60
C MET A 1 -8.12 13.25 -2.39
N ALA A 2 -7.64 13.90 -1.33
CA ALA A 2 -6.28 14.42 -1.21
C ALA A 2 -5.18 13.34 -1.39
N MET A 3 -4.31 13.55 -2.39
CA MET A 3 -3.02 12.85 -2.48
C MET A 3 -2.13 13.39 -1.34
N PHE A 4 -2.01 12.62 -0.27
CA PHE A 4 -1.06 12.89 0.80
C PHE A 4 0.36 12.83 0.24
N GLY A 5 1.07 13.97 0.25
CA GLY A 5 2.54 14.05 0.41
C GLY A 5 3.46 13.58 -0.72
N ILE A 6 2.99 12.90 -1.77
CA ILE A 6 3.87 12.23 -2.75
C ILE A 6 4.09 13.09 -4.04
N SER A 7 3.75 14.38 -4.02
CA SER A 7 3.90 15.26 -5.20
C SER A 7 5.35 15.48 -5.64
N HIS A 8 6.31 15.35 -4.72
CA HIS A 8 7.74 15.52 -4.98
C HIS A 8 8.42 14.26 -5.56
N THR A 9 7.73 13.12 -5.61
CA THR A 9 8.25 11.88 -6.23
C THR A 9 7.60 11.57 -7.58
N LYS A 10 6.77 12.48 -8.12
CA LYS A 10 6.11 12.33 -9.42
C LYS A 10 7.11 12.06 -10.57
N ASN A 11 8.36 12.50 -10.42
CA ASN A 11 9.45 12.30 -11.37
C ASN A 11 10.57 11.38 -10.86
N THR A 12 10.43 10.76 -9.68
CA THR A 12 11.41 9.79 -9.21
C THR A 12 11.22 8.51 -10.02
N ARG A 13 12.02 8.36 -11.08
CA ARG A 13 12.18 7.09 -11.77
C ARG A 13 12.85 6.14 -10.79
N VAL A 14 12.06 5.30 -10.15
CA VAL A 14 12.57 4.14 -9.41
C VAL A 14 13.18 3.22 -10.46
N ASP A 15 14.46 2.96 -10.30
CA ASP A 15 15.30 2.24 -11.26
C ASP A 15 14.73 0.85 -11.60
N ASP A 16 15.00 0.38 -12.82
CA ASP A 16 14.51 -0.89 -13.38
C ASP A 16 15.27 -2.11 -12.83
N ASP A 17 15.89 -2.00 -11.66
CA ASP A 17 16.55 -3.12 -10.98
C ASP A 17 15.81 -3.50 -9.68
N PHE A 18 15.13 -4.64 -9.77
CA PHE A 18 14.86 -5.60 -8.69
C PHE A 18 14.11 -5.14 -7.43
N VAL A 19 13.59 -3.92 -7.31
CA VAL A 19 12.63 -3.60 -6.22
C VAL A 19 11.27 -4.22 -6.53
N ARG A 20 11.11 -5.51 -6.21
CA ARG A 20 9.88 -6.28 -6.50
C ARG A 20 8.74 -6.01 -5.51
N GLY A 21 9.01 -5.32 -4.39
CA GLY A 21 7.98 -5.02 -3.39
C GLY A 21 8.32 -3.81 -2.53
N CYS A 22 7.38 -2.86 -2.47
CA CYS A 22 7.35 -1.78 -1.50
C CYS A 22 6.25 -2.06 -0.49
N TRP A 23 6.61 -2.20 0.78
CA TRP A 23 5.69 -2.52 1.87
C TRP A 23 5.53 -1.30 2.76
N ASP A 24 4.34 -0.72 2.79
CA ASP A 24 4.01 0.40 3.68
C ASP A 24 3.33 -0.13 4.94
N ASN A 25 3.98 0.05 6.09
CA ASN A 25 3.43 -0.19 7.43
C ASN A 25 2.84 -1.60 7.66
N SER A 26 3.37 -2.62 6.99
CA SER A 26 2.78 -3.97 6.97
C SER A 26 2.93 -4.74 8.29
N THR A 27 3.71 -4.23 9.25
CA THR A 27 3.96 -4.85 10.55
C THR A 27 3.11 -4.31 11.70
N ARG A 28 2.41 -3.17 11.53
CA ARG A 28 1.70 -2.46 12.62
C ARG A 28 0.55 -3.24 13.27
N ARG A 29 0.09 -4.33 12.66
CA ARG A 29 -1.05 -5.14 13.15
C ARG A 29 -0.71 -6.61 13.34
N LEU A 30 0.57 -6.97 13.21
CA LEU A 30 1.01 -8.34 13.46
C LEU A 30 1.42 -8.44 14.93
N ASP A 31 0.89 -9.45 15.61
CA ASP A 31 1.46 -9.96 16.85
C ASP A 31 2.92 -10.35 16.64
N SER A 32 3.72 -10.29 17.71
CA SER A 32 5.18 -10.48 17.64
C SER A 32 5.59 -11.80 16.97
N ALA A 33 4.80 -12.86 17.12
CA ALA A 33 5.04 -14.15 16.48
C ALA A 33 4.80 -14.10 14.96
N ASN A 34 3.65 -13.59 14.50
CA ASN A 34 3.40 -13.45 13.07
C ASN A 34 4.32 -12.41 12.40
N ALA A 35 4.75 -11.39 13.14
CA ALA A 35 5.73 -10.43 12.65
C ALA A 35 7.10 -11.09 12.36
N LEU A 36 7.50 -12.10 13.14
CA LEU A 36 8.71 -12.89 12.89
C LEU A 36 8.58 -13.74 11.63
N GLU A 37 7.46 -14.43 11.45
CA GLU A 37 7.23 -15.27 10.26
C GLU A 37 7.11 -14.43 8.99
N PHE A 38 6.41 -13.29 9.04
CA PHE A 38 6.37 -12.34 7.92
C PHE A 38 7.78 -11.88 7.52
N ARG A 39 8.66 -11.65 8.49
CA ARG A 39 10.04 -11.22 8.27
C ARG A 39 10.89 -12.30 7.63
N LYS A 40 10.81 -13.55 8.12
CA LYS A 40 11.48 -14.70 7.51
C LYS A 40 11.01 -14.92 6.07
N ALA A 41 9.72 -14.76 5.82
CA ALA A 41 9.15 -14.86 4.48
C ALA A 41 9.70 -13.78 3.56
N LEU A 42 9.76 -12.52 4.01
CA LEU A 42 10.36 -11.43 3.23
C LEU A 42 11.84 -11.66 2.95
N ARG A 43 12.60 -12.10 3.95
CA ARG A 43 14.04 -12.38 3.77
C ARG A 43 14.26 -13.53 2.79
N THR A 44 13.53 -14.63 2.98
CA THR A 44 13.58 -15.80 2.09
C THR A 44 13.16 -15.41 0.67
N GLN A 45 12.15 -14.56 0.51
CA GLN A 45 11.73 -14.08 -0.79
C GLN A 45 12.82 -13.26 -1.47
N ALA A 46 13.47 -12.34 -0.73
CA ALA A 46 14.57 -11.55 -1.25
C ALA A 46 15.77 -12.42 -1.66
N ASP A 47 16.16 -13.37 -0.81
CA ASP A 47 17.30 -14.26 -1.04
C ASP A 47 17.05 -15.23 -2.20
N VAL A 48 15.84 -15.81 -2.31
CA VAL A 48 15.49 -16.77 -3.37
C VAL A 48 15.26 -16.08 -4.71
N MET A 49 14.59 -14.92 -4.73
CA MET A 49 14.29 -14.20 -5.97
C MET A 49 15.43 -13.29 -6.43
N GLY A 50 16.46 -13.09 -5.61
CA GLY A 50 17.52 -12.12 -5.86
C GLY A 50 16.98 -10.68 -5.96
N SER A 51 15.92 -10.37 -5.22
CA SER A 51 15.19 -9.11 -5.33
C SER A 51 15.35 -8.23 -4.11
N THR A 52 15.30 -6.91 -4.30
CA THR A 52 15.26 -5.94 -3.21
C THR A 52 13.83 -5.70 -2.74
N ALA A 53 13.63 -5.66 -1.43
CA ALA A 53 12.37 -5.27 -0.81
C ALA A 53 12.57 -3.99 0.00
N ALA A 54 11.71 -3.00 -0.20
CA ALA A 54 11.70 -1.78 0.59
C ALA A 54 10.52 -1.83 1.58
N VAL A 55 10.80 -1.63 2.87
CA VAL A 55 9.77 -1.69 3.92
C VAL A 55 9.81 -0.40 4.73
N ALA A 56 8.68 0.29 4.82
CA ALA A 56 8.50 1.44 5.71
C ALA A 56 7.94 0.97 7.05
N ILE A 57 8.69 1.20 8.13
CA ILE A 57 8.34 0.79 9.50
C ILE A 57 8.31 2.03 10.39
N TYR A 58 7.17 2.31 11.02
CA TYR A 58 6.99 3.48 11.89
C TYR A 58 7.36 3.22 13.35
N GLN A 59 7.26 1.96 13.78
CA GLN A 59 7.66 1.48 15.09
C GLN A 59 8.37 0.15 14.87
N ALA A 60 9.69 0.22 14.78
CA ALA A 60 10.50 -0.94 14.48
C ALA A 60 10.88 -1.63 15.79
N PHE A 61 10.44 -2.89 15.95
CA PHE A 61 10.98 -3.76 16.98
C PHE A 61 12.45 -4.10 16.65
N GLN A 62 13.29 -4.26 17.66
CA GLN A 62 14.71 -4.61 17.50
C GLN A 62 14.90 -5.83 16.58
N ASP A 63 14.11 -6.88 16.79
CA ASP A 63 14.17 -8.10 15.97
C ASP A 63 13.86 -7.84 14.48
N ALA A 64 13.01 -6.86 14.18
CA ALA A 64 12.70 -6.49 12.80
C ALA A 64 13.89 -5.77 12.17
N TYR A 65 14.56 -4.91 12.92
CA TYR A 65 15.72 -4.14 12.48
C TYR A 65 16.90 -5.02 12.08
N GLU A 66 17.15 -6.11 12.80
CA GLU A 66 18.31 -7.00 12.58
C GLU A 66 18.27 -7.80 11.27
N VAL A 67 17.11 -7.95 10.64
CA VAL A 67 16.96 -8.71 9.39
C VAL A 67 17.21 -7.86 8.14
N PHE A 68 17.16 -6.54 8.28
CA PHE A 68 17.42 -5.63 7.17
C PHE A 68 18.92 -5.38 7.00
N ASP A 69 19.39 -5.38 5.76
CA ASP A 69 20.80 -5.11 5.46
C ASP A 69 21.11 -3.60 5.53
N LYS A 70 20.15 -2.77 5.08
CA LYS A 70 20.27 -1.31 5.01
C LYS A 70 19.07 -0.64 5.67
N VAL A 71 19.32 0.51 6.29
CA VAL A 71 18.31 1.38 6.89
C VAL A 71 18.41 2.78 6.30
N ILE A 72 17.24 3.36 6.02
CA ILE A 72 17.09 4.78 5.68
C ILE A 72 16.31 5.46 6.81
N VAL A 73 16.82 6.61 7.26
CA VAL A 73 16.13 7.43 8.26
C VAL A 73 15.76 8.76 7.60
N LEU A 74 14.47 9.07 7.64
CA LEU A 74 13.89 10.29 7.08
C LEU A 74 13.31 11.15 8.20
N TYR A 75 13.65 12.44 8.19
CA TYR A 75 13.15 13.41 9.15
C TYR A 75 12.56 14.63 8.43
N GLU A 76 11.26 14.85 8.59
CA GLU A 76 10.50 15.90 7.88
C GLU A 76 10.79 15.97 6.37
N GLY A 77 10.85 14.80 5.73
CA GLY A 77 11.12 14.67 4.29
C GLY A 77 12.60 14.77 3.89
N ARG A 78 13.51 14.98 4.84
CA ARG A 78 14.97 15.01 4.60
C ARG A 78 15.60 13.70 4.99
N GLN A 79 16.52 13.22 4.17
CA GLN A 79 17.32 12.04 4.49
C GLN A 79 18.46 12.42 5.44
N ILE A 80 18.44 11.82 6.63
CA ILE A 80 19.44 12.07 7.67
C ILE A 80 20.45 10.93 7.82
N PHE A 81 20.12 9.74 7.31
CA PHE A 81 21.02 8.59 7.26
C PHE A 81 20.56 7.59 6.19
N LEU A 82 21.51 6.98 5.48
CA LEU A 82 21.29 5.79 4.65
C LEU A 82 22.56 4.93 4.67
N GLY A 83 22.45 3.70 5.16
CA GLY A 83 23.61 2.82 5.28
C GLY A 83 23.25 1.47 5.88
N LYS A 84 24.27 0.71 6.28
CA LYS A 84 24.08 -0.59 6.94
C LYS A 84 23.46 -0.42 8.33
N THR A 85 22.67 -1.39 8.75
CA THR A 85 22.04 -1.41 10.09
C THR A 85 23.06 -1.41 11.22
N SER A 86 24.22 -2.03 11.04
CA SER A 86 25.32 -2.03 12.01
C SER A 86 26.00 -0.65 12.18
N GLU A 87 25.98 0.19 11.15
CA GLU A 87 26.69 1.48 11.13
C GLU A 87 25.81 2.64 11.60
N ALA A 88 24.48 2.48 11.56
CA ALA A 88 23.53 3.53 11.86
C ALA A 88 23.70 4.10 13.27
N ARG A 89 23.85 3.23 14.28
CA ARG A 89 24.05 3.63 15.68
C ARG A 89 25.34 4.45 15.84
N ALA A 90 26.45 3.94 15.32
CA ALA A 90 27.76 4.59 15.42
C ALA A 90 27.80 5.97 14.75
N TYR A 91 27.04 6.16 13.66
CA TYR A 91 26.91 7.45 13.00
C TYR A 91 26.27 8.51 13.92
N PHE A 92 25.13 8.21 14.52
CA PHE A 92 24.45 9.17 15.42
C PHE A 92 25.24 9.38 16.73
N GLU A 93 25.94 8.35 17.22
CA GLU A 93 26.87 8.51 18.35
C GLU A 93 28.04 9.45 18.01
N GLY A 94 28.56 9.39 16.77
CA GLY A 94 29.58 10.30 16.26
C GLY A 94 29.12 11.76 16.13
N LEU A 95 27.82 11.99 15.97
CA LEU A 95 27.21 13.33 15.98
C LEU A 95 26.98 13.89 17.39
N GLY A 96 27.25 13.10 18.44
CA GLY A 96 27.13 13.51 19.84
C GLY A 96 25.81 13.10 20.50
N PHE A 97 25.03 12.18 19.92
CA PHE A 97 23.87 11.58 20.58
C PHE A 97 24.27 10.34 21.38
N ILE A 98 23.54 10.05 22.46
CA ILE A 98 23.74 8.83 23.25
C ILE A 98 22.51 7.95 23.09
N CYS A 99 22.73 6.67 22.76
CA CYS A 99 21.71 5.65 22.86
C CYS A 99 21.60 5.18 24.33
N PRO A 100 20.47 5.38 25.01
CA PRO A 100 20.25 4.81 26.34
C PRO A 100 20.34 3.28 26.32
N GLU A 101 20.87 2.66 27.37
CA GLU A 101 21.03 1.19 27.43
C GLU A 101 19.71 0.42 27.40
N GLN A 102 18.61 1.06 27.83
CA GLN A 102 17.27 0.47 27.85
C GLN A 102 16.53 0.60 26.51
N GLN A 103 17.08 1.37 25.57
CA GLN A 103 16.43 1.65 24.29
C GLN A 103 17.02 0.76 23.19
N THR A 104 16.15 0.23 22.34
CA THR A 104 16.58 -0.55 21.18
C THR A 104 17.24 0.35 20.14
N THR A 105 18.06 -0.22 19.25
CA THR A 105 18.69 0.59 18.19
C THR A 105 17.63 1.16 17.25
N ALA A 106 16.59 0.38 16.97
CA ALA A 106 15.46 0.80 16.14
C ALA A 106 14.68 1.98 16.74
N ASP A 107 14.42 1.94 18.05
CA ASP A 107 13.78 3.04 18.77
C ASP A 107 14.68 4.28 18.82
N PHE A 108 15.99 4.09 19.00
CA PHE A 108 16.96 5.19 19.01
C PHE A 108 17.00 5.93 17.67
N LEU A 109 17.03 5.19 16.54
CA LEU A 109 16.98 5.82 15.22
C LEU A 109 15.67 6.59 14.99
N THR A 110 14.55 6.04 15.47
CA THR A 110 13.25 6.71 15.38
C THR A 110 13.19 7.93 16.30
N SER A 111 13.84 7.89 17.47
CA SER A 111 13.89 9.04 18.37
C SER A 111 14.70 10.20 17.81
N MET A 112 15.67 9.94 16.90
CA MET A 112 16.37 10.99 16.16
C MET A 112 15.43 11.82 15.27
N THR A 113 14.28 11.30 14.87
CA THR A 113 13.28 12.04 14.08
C THR A 113 12.28 12.81 14.94
N SER A 114 12.46 12.86 16.26
CA SER A 114 11.63 13.67 17.18
C SER A 114 12.52 14.57 18.02
N HIS A 115 12.10 15.81 18.27
CA HIS A 115 12.85 16.74 19.12
C HIS A 115 12.91 16.27 20.58
N GLU A 116 11.85 15.62 21.08
CA GLU A 116 11.71 15.22 22.49
C GLU A 116 12.48 13.94 22.83
N GLY A 117 12.75 13.10 21.83
CA GLY A 117 13.34 11.77 22.03
C GLY A 117 14.88 11.72 22.01
N ARG A 118 15.56 12.87 21.90
CA ARG A 118 17.02 12.94 21.73
C ARG A 118 17.73 13.16 23.05
N VAL A 119 18.73 12.33 23.34
CA VAL A 119 19.65 12.53 24.46
C VAL A 119 21.01 12.94 23.93
N ILE A 120 21.41 14.19 24.20
CA ILE A 120 22.70 14.73 23.77
C ILE A 120 23.76 14.36 24.81
N ARG A 121 24.95 14.00 24.33
CA ARG A 121 26.11 13.73 25.18
C ARG A 121 26.52 15.00 25.95
N PRO A 122 26.79 14.92 27.26
CA PRO A 122 27.31 16.04 28.03
C PRO A 122 28.57 16.62 27.36
N GLY A 123 28.57 17.93 27.08
CA GLY A 123 29.67 18.63 26.39
C GLY A 123 29.55 18.71 24.86
N TRP A 124 28.52 18.11 24.25
CA TRP A 124 28.26 18.16 22.80
C TRP A 124 27.07 19.04 22.40
N GLU A 125 26.49 19.77 23.36
CA GLU A 125 25.29 20.60 23.18
C GLU A 125 25.41 21.66 22.07
N ASN A 126 26.62 22.15 21.79
CA ASN A 126 26.89 23.15 20.75
C ASN A 126 27.30 22.55 19.40
N LYS A 127 27.53 21.24 19.32
CA LYS A 127 27.96 20.54 18.09
C LYS A 127 26.89 19.62 17.52
N ALA A 128 25.95 19.17 18.34
CA ALA A 128 24.87 18.30 17.90
C ALA A 128 23.84 19.07 17.06
N PRO A 129 23.45 18.55 15.88
CA PRO A 129 22.42 19.16 15.05
C PRO A 129 21.06 19.15 15.76
N ARG A 130 20.32 20.25 15.66
CA ARG A 130 19.01 20.44 16.30
C ARG A 130 17.89 20.48 15.27
N SER A 131 18.12 21.18 14.16
CA SER A 131 17.16 21.34 13.06
C SER A 131 17.21 20.17 12.07
N PRO A 132 16.08 19.78 11.45
CA PRO A 132 16.08 18.84 10.33
C PRO A 132 17.08 19.19 9.21
N ASP A 133 17.26 20.49 8.92
CA ASP A 133 18.21 20.97 7.91
C ASP A 133 19.66 20.70 8.33
N GLU A 134 20.01 20.95 9.60
CA GLU A 134 21.35 20.70 10.14
C GLU A 134 21.71 19.21 10.11
N PHE A 135 20.74 18.32 10.39
CA PHE A 135 20.95 16.88 10.24
C PHE A 135 21.21 16.47 8.79
N ALA A 136 20.48 17.06 7.84
CA ALA A 136 20.67 16.79 6.42
C ALA A 136 22.03 17.30 5.91
N GLU A 137 22.49 18.43 6.43
CA GLU A 137 23.81 19.00 6.14
C GLU A 137 24.94 18.15 6.76
N ALA A 138 24.80 17.76 8.02
CA ALA A 138 25.73 16.84 8.68
C ALA A 138 25.82 15.49 7.93
N TRP A 139 24.70 14.98 7.44
CA TRP A 139 24.69 13.80 6.57
C TRP A 139 25.40 14.05 5.24
N ARG A 140 25.22 15.23 4.64
CA ARG A 140 25.91 15.62 3.40
C ARG A 140 27.42 15.62 3.52
N GLU A 141 27.94 16.08 4.65
CA GLU A 141 29.38 16.17 4.93
C GLU A 141 29.97 14.87 5.48
N SER A 142 29.14 13.90 5.82
CA SER A 142 29.57 12.64 6.43
C SER A 142 30.41 11.77 5.48
N ARG A 143 31.39 11.06 6.05
CA ARG A 143 32.19 10.06 5.32
C ARG A 143 31.33 8.89 4.83
N GLN A 144 30.30 8.53 5.58
CA GLN A 144 29.36 7.46 5.26
C GLN A 144 28.61 7.76 3.97
N ARG A 145 28.11 9.00 3.79
CA ARG A 145 27.47 9.41 2.55
C ARG A 145 28.45 9.43 1.37
N ALA A 146 29.69 9.90 1.58
CA ALA A 146 30.71 9.87 0.53
C ALA A 146 31.01 8.43 0.06
N HIS A 147 31.07 7.48 0.99
CA HIS A 147 31.22 6.06 0.67
C HIS A 147 30.02 5.52 -0.10
N LEU A 148 28.80 5.83 0.35
CA LEU A 148 27.56 5.44 -0.32
C LEU A 148 27.49 5.97 -1.76
N LEU A 149 27.86 7.24 -1.99
CA LEU A 149 27.87 7.81 -3.34
C LEU A 149 28.86 7.09 -4.25
N LYS A 150 30.01 6.67 -3.71
CA LYS A 150 30.98 5.87 -4.45
C LYS A 150 30.44 4.47 -4.78
N GLU A 151 29.77 3.81 -3.84
CA GLU A 151 29.09 2.52 -4.09
C GLU A 151 28.03 2.65 -5.20
N ILE A 152 27.25 3.73 -5.18
CA ILE A 152 26.24 4.00 -6.22
C ILE A 152 26.91 4.21 -7.58
N GLU A 153 27.98 5.01 -7.65
CA GLU A 153 28.72 5.25 -8.90
C GLU A 153 29.36 3.96 -9.44
N GLU A 154 29.93 3.12 -8.57
CA GLU A 154 30.48 1.81 -8.94
C GLU A 154 29.38 0.87 -9.46
N TYR A 155 28.20 0.89 -8.85
CA TYR A 155 27.04 0.12 -9.30
C TYR A 155 26.52 0.60 -10.66
N GLU A 156 26.33 1.91 -10.85
CA GLU A 156 25.89 2.50 -12.12
C GLU A 156 26.87 2.20 -13.27
N LYS A 157 28.18 2.11 -12.98
CA LYS A 157 29.20 1.69 -13.96
C LYS A 157 29.12 0.20 -14.29
N ALA A 158 28.88 -0.65 -13.30
CA ALA A 158 28.76 -2.09 -13.50
C ALA A 158 27.45 -2.47 -14.22
N TYR A 159 26.37 -1.74 -13.95
CA TYR A 159 25.02 -1.96 -14.47
C TYR A 159 24.51 -0.70 -15.18
N PRO A 160 25.05 -0.36 -16.36
CA PRO A 160 24.64 0.83 -17.08
C PRO A 160 23.21 0.71 -17.61
N PHE A 161 22.48 1.83 -17.59
CA PHE A 161 21.15 1.95 -18.17
C PHE A 161 21.13 1.49 -19.64
N GLY A 162 20.29 0.49 -19.96
CA GLY A 162 20.19 -0.08 -21.30
C GLY A 162 21.22 -1.17 -21.63
N GLY A 163 22.01 -1.61 -20.64
CA GLY A 163 22.94 -2.73 -20.76
C GLY A 163 22.25 -4.10 -20.89
N GLU A 164 23.04 -5.16 -20.79
CA GLU A 164 22.59 -6.54 -20.94
C GLU A 164 21.49 -6.92 -19.92
N HIS A 165 21.58 -6.41 -18.69
CA HIS A 165 20.58 -6.66 -17.63
C HIS A 165 19.20 -6.09 -17.98
N TYR A 166 19.15 -4.87 -18.52
CA TYR A 166 17.91 -4.28 -19.01
C TYR A 166 17.29 -5.11 -20.14
N GLN A 167 18.12 -5.61 -21.06
CA GLN A 167 17.62 -6.45 -22.16
C GLN A 167 17.06 -7.78 -21.65
N ARG A 168 17.76 -8.45 -20.72
CA ARG A 168 17.26 -9.67 -20.06
C ARG A 168 15.94 -9.43 -19.31
N PHE A 169 15.79 -8.26 -18.67
CA PHE A 169 14.53 -7.87 -18.04
C PHE A 169 13.41 -7.69 -19.07
N VAL A 170 13.67 -6.99 -20.18
CA VAL A 170 12.71 -6.81 -21.27
C VAL A 170 12.30 -8.15 -21.90
N GLU A 171 13.24 -9.07 -22.07
CA GLU A 171 12.99 -10.42 -22.57
C GLU A 171 12.12 -11.24 -21.61
N SER A 172 12.45 -11.23 -20.32
CA SER A 172 11.63 -11.86 -19.27
C SER A 172 10.21 -11.29 -19.25
N ARG A 173 10.08 -9.95 -19.33
CA ARG A 173 8.78 -9.27 -19.42
C ARG A 173 8.01 -9.66 -20.67
N LYS A 174 8.69 -9.83 -21.81
CA LYS A 174 8.06 -10.27 -23.07
C LYS A 174 7.58 -11.72 -22.99
N MET A 175 8.26 -12.58 -22.23
CA MET A 175 7.82 -13.96 -21.97
C MET A 175 6.58 -14.01 -21.07
N ASP A 176 6.52 -13.14 -20.05
CA ASP A 176 5.39 -13.06 -19.12
C ASP A 176 4.15 -12.38 -19.75
N GLN A 177 4.33 -11.44 -20.68
CA GLN A 177 3.25 -10.71 -21.33
C GLN A 177 2.41 -11.61 -22.24
N SER A 178 1.08 -11.40 -22.22
CA SER A 178 0.19 -12.13 -23.13
C SER A 178 0.42 -11.73 -24.59
N LYS A 179 0.28 -12.70 -25.51
CA LYS A 179 0.61 -12.53 -26.95
C LYS A 179 -0.15 -11.38 -27.63
N GLY A 180 -1.29 -10.97 -27.06
CA GLY A 180 -2.11 -9.87 -27.56
C GLY A 180 -1.78 -8.50 -26.98
N GLN A 181 -0.79 -8.38 -26.09
CA GLN A 181 -0.42 -7.11 -25.46
C GLN A 181 0.66 -6.35 -26.21
N ARG A 182 0.62 -5.01 -26.07
CA ARG A 182 1.68 -4.15 -26.58
C ARG A 182 2.90 -4.29 -25.68
N LEU A 183 4.09 -4.45 -26.28
CA LEU A 183 5.37 -4.56 -25.56
C LEU A 183 5.63 -3.40 -24.58
N LYS A 184 5.22 -2.18 -24.93
CA LYS A 184 5.33 -0.99 -24.08
C LYS A 184 4.23 -0.85 -23.03
N SER A 185 3.26 -1.77 -22.99
CA SER A 185 2.19 -1.75 -22.00
C SER A 185 2.73 -2.15 -20.64
N PRO A 186 2.40 -1.43 -19.56
CA PRO A 186 2.78 -1.84 -18.21
C PRO A 186 2.06 -3.13 -17.76
N PHE A 187 0.95 -3.50 -18.43
CA PHE A 187 0.12 -4.64 -18.07
C PHE A 187 0.62 -5.94 -18.69
N THR A 188 0.64 -6.99 -17.86
CA THR A 188 1.02 -8.36 -18.27
C THR A 188 -0.10 -9.06 -19.08
N LEU A 189 -1.37 -8.76 -18.77
CA LEU A 189 -2.53 -9.42 -19.38
C LEU A 189 -3.26 -8.52 -20.38
N SER A 190 -3.92 -9.12 -21.36
CA SER A 190 -4.83 -8.42 -22.29
C SER A 190 -6.08 -7.92 -21.57
N TYR A 191 -6.72 -6.89 -22.13
CA TYR A 191 -7.95 -6.33 -21.53
C TYR A 191 -9.06 -7.38 -21.40
N SER A 192 -9.24 -8.24 -22.41
CA SER A 192 -10.22 -9.33 -22.37
C SER A 192 -9.92 -10.37 -21.29
N GLU A 193 -8.64 -10.70 -21.08
CA GLU A 193 -8.23 -11.62 -20.01
C GLU A 193 -8.49 -11.00 -18.63
N GLN A 194 -8.17 -9.72 -18.45
CA GLN A 194 -8.47 -8.98 -17.21
C GLN A 194 -9.98 -8.95 -16.93
N MET A 195 -10.80 -8.68 -17.95
CA MET A 195 -12.26 -8.71 -17.82
C MET A 195 -12.77 -10.10 -17.45
N ARG A 196 -12.28 -11.16 -18.10
CA ARG A 196 -12.67 -12.54 -17.77
C ARG A 196 -12.28 -12.92 -16.34
N LEU A 197 -11.07 -12.57 -15.90
CA LEU A 197 -10.60 -12.86 -14.54
C LEU A 197 -11.38 -12.09 -13.48
N THR A 198 -11.69 -10.83 -13.73
CA THR A 198 -12.49 -10.02 -12.80
C THR A 198 -13.94 -10.50 -12.74
N LEU A 199 -14.55 -10.88 -13.87
CA LEU A 199 -15.87 -11.52 -13.89
C LEU A 199 -15.87 -12.87 -13.15
N TRP A 200 -14.86 -13.71 -13.39
CA TRP A 200 -14.72 -14.98 -12.68
C TRP A 200 -14.54 -14.77 -11.18
N ARG A 201 -13.70 -13.81 -10.76
CA ARG A 201 -13.53 -13.43 -9.36
C ARG A 201 -14.84 -12.97 -8.74
N SER A 202 -15.59 -12.10 -9.42
CA SER A 202 -16.91 -11.64 -8.96
C SER A 202 -17.91 -12.79 -8.82
N TRP A 203 -17.88 -13.75 -9.75
CA TRP A 203 -18.71 -14.96 -9.67
C TRP A 203 -18.33 -15.86 -8.48
N VAL A 204 -17.03 -16.06 -8.24
CA VAL A 204 -16.54 -16.83 -7.09
C VAL A 204 -16.90 -16.14 -5.78
N MET A 205 -16.76 -14.80 -5.71
CA MET A 205 -17.18 -14.01 -4.55
C MET A 205 -18.68 -14.16 -4.30
N LEU A 206 -19.50 -14.07 -5.34
CA LEU A 206 -20.96 -14.24 -5.25
C LEU A 206 -21.34 -15.66 -4.79
N LYS A 207 -20.62 -16.69 -5.24
CA LYS A 207 -20.85 -18.07 -4.80
C LYS A 207 -20.43 -18.27 -3.33
N SER A 208 -19.36 -17.62 -2.89
CA SER A 208 -18.85 -17.74 -1.53
C SER A 208 -19.73 -17.02 -0.51
N ASP A 209 -20.37 -15.91 -0.90
CA ASP A 209 -21.30 -15.17 -0.05
C ASP A 209 -22.51 -14.66 -0.87
N PRO A 210 -23.55 -15.50 -1.06
CA PRO A 210 -24.74 -15.13 -1.81
C PRO A 210 -25.74 -14.34 -0.97
N SER A 211 -25.47 -14.09 0.32
CA SER A 211 -26.46 -13.59 1.29
C SER A 211 -27.14 -12.31 0.85
N ILE A 212 -26.37 -11.31 0.41
CA ILE A 212 -26.88 -10.02 -0.06
C ILE A 212 -27.75 -10.21 -1.31
N THR A 213 -27.26 -10.96 -2.31
CA THR A 213 -27.99 -11.16 -3.57
C THR A 213 -29.28 -11.95 -3.37
N ALA A 214 -29.24 -12.99 -2.52
CA ALA A 214 -30.41 -13.77 -2.16
C ALA A 214 -31.43 -12.91 -1.39
N THR A 215 -30.98 -12.12 -0.43
CA THR A 215 -31.85 -11.20 0.33
C THR A 215 -32.52 -10.20 -0.62
N MET A 216 -31.77 -9.61 -1.56
CA MET A 216 -32.32 -8.70 -2.56
C MET A 216 -33.37 -9.38 -3.45
N LEU A 217 -33.10 -10.60 -3.95
CA LEU A 217 -34.07 -11.34 -4.75
C LEU A 217 -35.35 -11.62 -3.96
N ILE A 218 -35.23 -12.05 -2.71
CA ILE A 218 -36.36 -12.35 -1.82
C ILE A 218 -37.17 -11.08 -1.56
N THR A 219 -36.53 -9.98 -1.16
CA THR A 219 -37.21 -8.70 -0.89
C THR A 219 -37.92 -8.17 -2.13
N ASN A 220 -37.29 -8.22 -3.31
CA ASN A 220 -37.91 -7.80 -4.57
C ASN A 220 -39.16 -8.63 -4.91
N VAL A 221 -39.13 -9.94 -4.65
CA VAL A 221 -40.30 -10.82 -4.85
C VAL A 221 -41.43 -10.41 -3.91
N PHE A 222 -41.14 -10.20 -2.63
CA PHE A 222 -42.15 -9.75 -1.66
C PHE A 222 -42.74 -8.38 -2.03
N GLU A 223 -41.92 -7.41 -2.42
CA GLU A 223 -42.39 -6.09 -2.86
C GLU A 223 -43.27 -6.17 -4.11
N SER A 224 -42.89 -7.02 -5.07
CA SER A 224 -43.71 -7.26 -6.27
C SER A 224 -45.07 -7.87 -5.90
N LEU A 225 -45.13 -8.78 -4.93
CA LEU A 225 -46.38 -9.40 -4.49
C LEU A 225 -47.28 -8.40 -3.75
N ILE A 226 -46.71 -7.57 -2.88
CA ILE A 226 -47.45 -6.51 -2.16
C ILE A 226 -48.04 -5.52 -3.17
N THR A 227 -47.22 -5.05 -4.11
CA THR A 227 -47.66 -4.10 -5.14
C THR A 227 -48.76 -4.72 -6.01
N ASN A 228 -48.59 -5.97 -6.45
CA ASN A 228 -49.60 -6.65 -7.27
C ASN A 228 -50.91 -6.91 -6.51
N SER A 229 -50.86 -7.15 -5.20
CA SER A 229 -52.05 -7.33 -4.35
C SER A 229 -52.89 -6.06 -4.27
N ILE A 230 -52.25 -4.89 -4.07
CA ILE A 230 -52.92 -3.59 -3.95
C ILE A 230 -53.63 -3.19 -5.26
N PHE A 231 -53.03 -3.53 -6.40
CA PHE A 231 -53.53 -3.16 -7.73
C PHE A 231 -54.11 -4.36 -8.51
N TYR A 232 -54.54 -5.40 -7.80
CA TYR A 232 -55.03 -6.64 -8.39
C TYR A 232 -56.31 -6.42 -9.21
N ASN A 233 -56.36 -7.03 -10.40
CA ASN A 233 -57.54 -7.14 -11.26
C ASN A 233 -58.30 -5.81 -11.50
N LEU A 234 -57.58 -4.76 -11.87
CA LEU A 234 -58.16 -3.44 -12.17
C LEU A 234 -59.09 -3.50 -13.40
N PRO A 235 -60.34 -2.99 -13.31
CA PRO A 235 -61.29 -3.02 -14.43
C PRO A 235 -60.76 -2.24 -15.65
N LYS A 236 -61.11 -2.67 -16.86
CA LYS A 236 -60.64 -2.07 -18.13
C LYS A 236 -61.34 -0.74 -18.49
N ASN A 237 -61.96 -0.09 -17.52
CA ASN A 237 -62.78 1.11 -17.71
C ASN A 237 -62.02 2.36 -17.24
N THR A 238 -62.46 3.55 -17.65
CA THR A 238 -61.82 4.85 -17.32
C THR A 238 -61.69 5.12 -15.83
N THR A 239 -62.50 4.47 -14.98
CA THR A 239 -62.44 4.56 -13.52
C THR A 239 -61.12 4.05 -12.92
N SER A 240 -60.38 3.18 -13.63
CA SER A 240 -59.08 2.67 -13.17
C SER A 240 -57.87 3.48 -13.66
N PHE A 241 -58.07 4.52 -14.47
CA PHE A 241 -57.01 5.33 -15.07
C PHE A 241 -56.03 5.88 -14.02
N PHE A 242 -56.56 6.52 -12.97
CA PHE A 242 -55.73 7.09 -11.89
C PHE A 242 -54.96 6.01 -11.11
N ARG A 243 -55.60 4.85 -10.85
CA ARG A 243 -54.96 3.72 -10.14
C ARG A 243 -53.82 3.09 -10.96
N ARG A 244 -53.95 3.03 -12.28
CA ARG A 244 -52.87 2.57 -13.19
C ARG A 244 -51.71 3.56 -13.25
N GLY A 245 -52.00 4.87 -13.23
CA GLY A 245 -50.98 5.91 -13.12
C GLY A 245 -50.19 5.80 -11.80
N LEU A 246 -50.89 5.58 -10.69
CA LEU A 246 -50.26 5.34 -9.39
C LEU A 246 -49.39 4.08 -9.39
N LEU A 247 -49.86 2.97 -9.98
CA LEU A 247 -49.08 1.73 -10.09
C LEU A 247 -47.73 1.98 -10.81
N LEU A 248 -47.75 2.67 -11.96
CA LEU A 248 -46.54 2.99 -12.70
C LEU A 248 -45.58 3.88 -11.91
N PHE A 249 -46.13 4.88 -11.20
CA PHE A 249 -45.35 5.76 -10.33
C PHE A 249 -44.67 4.98 -9.19
N PHE A 250 -45.40 4.09 -8.51
CA PHE A 250 -44.83 3.24 -7.46
C PHE A 250 -43.73 2.32 -7.98
N ILE A 251 -43.92 1.68 -9.14
CA ILE A 251 -42.90 0.83 -9.77
C ILE A 251 -41.62 1.64 -10.05
N ILE A 252 -41.75 2.84 -10.63
CA ILE A 252 -40.60 3.69 -10.95
C ILE A 252 -39.87 4.12 -9.67
N ILE A 253 -40.59 4.55 -8.64
CA ILE A 253 -39.99 4.94 -7.35
C ILE A 253 -39.25 3.77 -6.71
N ILE A 254 -39.86 2.60 -6.65
CA ILE A 254 -39.24 1.41 -6.06
C ILE A 254 -37.95 1.05 -6.80
N ILE A 255 -37.97 1.06 -8.14
CA ILE A 255 -36.77 0.81 -8.96
C ILE A 255 -35.68 1.84 -8.67
N ILE A 256 -36.02 3.13 -8.60
CA ILE A 256 -35.05 4.20 -8.31
C ILE A 256 -34.46 4.03 -6.92
N ILE A 257 -35.28 3.75 -5.90
CA ILE A 257 -34.83 3.52 -4.52
C ILE A 257 -33.87 2.34 -4.45
N ILE A 258 -34.20 1.22 -5.12
CA ILE A 258 -33.34 0.03 -5.16
C ILE A 258 -31.99 0.37 -5.80
N ILE A 259 -31.96 1.08 -6.93
CA ILE A 259 -30.70 1.48 -7.60
C ILE A 259 -29.85 2.38 -6.70
N ILE A 260 -30.48 3.35 -6.02
CA ILE A 260 -29.78 4.24 -5.09
C ILE A 260 -29.20 3.43 -3.93
N ILE A 261 -29.97 2.51 -3.36
CA ILE A 261 -29.49 1.66 -2.26
C ILE A 261 -28.32 0.80 -2.74
N ILE A 262 -28.39 0.15 -3.89
CA ILE A 262 -27.29 -0.69 -4.39
C ILE A 262 -26.02 0.14 -4.64
N ASN A 263 -26.14 1.31 -5.27
CA ASN A 263 -24.98 2.14 -5.58
C ASN A 263 -24.39 2.80 -4.31
N ALA A 264 -25.23 3.28 -3.40
CA ALA A 264 -24.79 3.91 -2.16
C ALA A 264 -24.24 2.88 -1.16
N PHE A 265 -24.95 1.77 -0.96
CA PHE A 265 -24.54 0.73 -0.04
C PHE A 265 -23.46 -0.18 -0.63
N GLY A 266 -23.33 -0.32 -1.95
CA GLY A 266 -22.24 -1.08 -2.56
C GLY A 266 -20.87 -0.53 -2.15
N GLY A 267 -20.70 0.80 -2.22
CA GLY A 267 -19.47 1.46 -1.76
C GLY A 267 -19.28 1.36 -0.25
N ILE A 268 -20.34 1.54 0.54
CA ILE A 268 -20.28 1.46 2.01
C ILE A 268 -19.99 0.03 2.48
N LEU A 269 -20.59 -0.99 1.87
CA LEU A 269 -20.36 -2.41 2.20
C LEU A 269 -18.96 -2.85 1.78
N GLU A 270 -18.45 -2.39 0.64
CA GLU A 270 -17.06 -2.67 0.25
C GLU A 270 -16.08 -2.04 1.26
N ILE A 271 -16.32 -0.80 1.68
CA ILE A 271 -15.53 -0.15 2.72
C ILE A 271 -15.68 -0.92 4.05
N LEU A 272 -16.90 -1.22 4.50
CA LEU A 272 -17.16 -1.91 5.76
C LEU A 272 -16.61 -3.33 5.79
N THR A 273 -16.65 -4.07 4.67
CA THR A 273 -16.03 -5.41 4.58
C THR A 273 -14.51 -5.31 4.61
N LEU A 274 -13.91 -4.30 3.98
CA LEU A 274 -12.47 -4.01 4.12
C LEU A 274 -12.11 -3.59 5.55
N TYR A 275 -12.97 -2.86 6.25
CA TYR A 275 -12.79 -2.50 7.66
C TYR A 275 -13.04 -3.68 8.62
N ALA A 276 -13.98 -4.57 8.31
CA ALA A 276 -14.26 -5.78 9.08
C ALA A 276 -13.07 -6.75 9.01
N LYS A 277 -12.46 -6.90 7.83
CA LYS A 277 -11.18 -7.62 7.64
C LYS A 277 -9.99 -6.97 8.35
N ARG A 278 -10.13 -5.74 8.85
CA ARG A 278 -9.11 -5.02 9.64
C ARG A 278 -9.33 -5.15 11.15
N LYS A 279 -10.44 -5.71 11.65
CA LYS A 279 -10.57 -5.96 13.09
C LYS A 279 -9.78 -7.22 13.47
N PRO A 280 -9.05 -7.21 14.61
CA PRO A 280 -8.26 -8.34 15.07
C PRO A 280 -9.13 -9.58 15.33
#